data_AF-A0A2J8B4M7-F1
#
_entry.id   AF-A0A2J8B4M7-F1
#
_cell.length_a   1.000
_cell.length_b   1.000
_cell.length_c   1.000
_cell.angle_alpha   90.00
_cell.angle_beta   90.00
_cell.angle_gamma   90.00
#
_symmetry.space_group_name_H-M   'P 1'
#
loop_
_entity.id
_entity.type
_entity.pdbx_description
1 polymer ?
#
loop_
_entity_poly.entity_id
_entity_poly.type
_entity_poly.pdbx_seq_one_letter_code
_entity_poly.pdbx_strand_id
1 'polypeptide(L)'
;MQTEDNKVRSINERTAVLEPAIKFSRTIYTAVAAKASAAPQDGLPEVVMAGRSNAGKSSLINALANNGKLARVSSNPGKTQLVVYFNVDQKFYLTDLPGYGYARISLEKRSKLSSLANSYFIDGRPIKLVLLLIDIRHLPSEQDRQMCNFLNETEMPYVLVLNKADKLSRAQAGQNRQKILKALSAENIPNFVVSTVNKAGIDELKNFITEHIVALG
;
A
#
# COMPACT_ATOMS: atom_id res chain seq x y z
N MET A 1 54.14 -7.44 11.67
CA MET A 1 53.32 -7.72 10.47
C MET A 1 51.88 -7.33 10.81
N GLN A 2 51.62 -6.02 10.83
CA GLN A 2 50.37 -5.36 11.27
C GLN A 2 49.68 -4.71 10.07
N THR A 3 49.63 -5.41 8.92
CA THR A 3 49.32 -4.80 7.63
C THR A 3 48.12 -5.39 6.89
N GLU A 4 47.46 -6.42 7.43
CA GLU A 4 46.24 -6.99 6.83
C GLU A 4 44.96 -6.58 7.60
N ASP A 5 45.01 -6.47 8.93
CA ASP A 5 43.86 -6.01 9.74
C ASP A 5 43.46 -4.53 9.50
N ASN A 6 44.40 -3.72 9.00
CA ASN A 6 44.13 -2.31 8.67
C ASN A 6 43.48 -2.11 7.30
N LYS A 7 43.45 -3.13 6.43
CA LYS A 7 42.80 -3.05 5.12
C LYS A 7 41.33 -3.46 5.15
N VAL A 8 40.94 -4.29 6.12
CA VAL A 8 39.53 -4.65 6.37
C VAL A 8 38.80 -3.53 7.12
N ARG A 9 39.50 -2.76 7.96
CA ARG A 9 38.93 -1.59 8.64
C ARG A 9 38.67 -0.40 7.71
N SER A 10 39.38 -0.27 6.59
CA SER A 10 39.24 0.88 5.67
C SER A 10 38.12 0.73 4.61
N ILE A 11 37.30 -0.32 4.67
CA ILE A 11 36.17 -0.52 3.74
C ILE A 11 34.82 -0.22 4.42
N ASN A 12 34.77 -0.24 5.76
CA ASN A 12 33.55 0.03 6.54
C ASN A 12 33.31 1.51 6.86
N GLU A 13 34.14 2.43 6.35
CA GLU A 13 34.02 3.88 6.53
C GLU A 13 33.75 4.61 5.21
N ARG A 14 33.14 3.95 4.22
CA ARG A 14 32.38 4.67 3.20
C ARG A 14 31.06 5.09 3.85
N THR A 15 31.08 6.29 4.39
CA THR A 15 29.96 7.14 4.75
C THR A 15 28.68 6.74 4.03
N ALA A 16 27.92 5.81 4.62
CA ALA A 16 26.50 5.75 4.38
C ALA A 16 26.00 7.08 4.92
N VAL A 17 25.83 8.05 4.03
CA VAL A 17 24.88 9.14 4.29
C VAL A 17 23.58 8.39 4.56
N LEU A 18 23.28 8.17 5.84
CA LEU A 18 22.01 7.64 6.27
C LEU A 18 21.01 8.64 5.73
N GLU A 19 20.40 8.33 4.59
CA GLU A 19 19.24 9.05 4.09
C GLU A 19 18.33 9.26 5.31
N PRO A 20 18.01 10.51 5.66
CA PRO A 20 17.26 10.78 6.88
C PRO A 20 15.98 9.95 6.83
N ALA A 21 15.72 9.20 7.90
CA ALA A 21 14.59 8.29 7.97
C ALA A 21 13.30 9.00 7.52
N ILE A 22 12.60 8.41 6.56
CA ILE A 22 11.38 8.96 5.98
C ILE A 22 10.38 9.29 7.09
N LYS A 23 10.00 10.56 7.22
CA LYS A 23 9.08 11.00 8.26
C LYS A 23 7.64 10.92 7.78
N PHE A 24 7.01 9.76 7.95
CA PHE A 24 5.59 9.60 7.65
C PHE A 24 4.69 10.64 8.35
N SER A 25 5.07 11.16 9.51
CA SER A 25 4.33 12.23 10.19
C SER A 25 4.27 13.57 9.42
N ARG A 26 5.10 13.75 8.40
CA ARG A 26 5.10 14.91 7.49
C ARG A 26 4.25 14.66 6.24
N THR A 27 3.33 13.70 6.29
CA THR A 27 2.41 13.47 5.18
C THR A 27 1.41 14.62 5.06
N ILE A 28 1.27 15.15 3.85
CA ILE A 28 0.32 16.22 3.52
C ILE A 28 -0.59 15.80 2.37
N TYR A 29 -1.83 16.29 2.37
CA TYR A 29 -2.69 16.18 1.20
C TYR A 29 -2.13 17.06 0.08
N THR A 30 -2.05 16.52 -1.14
CA THR A 30 -1.50 17.25 -2.29
C THR A 30 -2.55 17.47 -3.36
N ALA A 31 -3.23 16.42 -3.78
CA ALA A 31 -4.11 16.50 -4.94
C ALA A 31 -5.22 15.45 -4.92
N VAL A 32 -6.22 15.70 -5.75
CA VAL A 32 -7.26 14.75 -6.11
C VAL A 32 -7.39 14.74 -7.63
N ALA A 33 -7.30 13.57 -8.25
CA ALA A 33 -7.32 13.44 -9.70
C ALA A 33 -8.43 12.49 -10.16
N ALA A 34 -9.20 12.94 -11.16
CA ALA A 34 -10.14 12.11 -11.90
C ALA A 34 -9.54 11.54 -13.19
N LYS A 35 -8.38 12.06 -13.62
CA LYS A 35 -7.65 11.73 -14.85
C LYS A 35 -6.15 11.86 -14.61
N ALA A 36 -5.35 11.12 -15.37
CA ALA A 36 -3.88 11.15 -15.32
C ALA A 36 -3.29 12.57 -15.37
N SER A 37 -3.81 13.44 -16.23
CA SER A 37 -3.33 14.82 -16.38
C SER A 37 -3.47 15.70 -15.15
N ALA A 38 -4.34 15.34 -14.21
CA ALA A 38 -4.54 16.05 -12.94
C ALA A 38 -3.75 15.44 -11.76
N ALA A 39 -2.97 14.40 -12.02
CA ALA A 39 -2.09 13.80 -11.02
C ALA A 39 -0.80 14.63 -10.86
N PRO A 40 -0.09 14.53 -9.73
CA PRO A 40 1.25 15.08 -9.60
C PRO A 40 2.19 14.58 -10.71
N GLN A 41 3.01 15.48 -11.26
CA GLN A 41 3.94 15.22 -12.38
C GLN A 41 5.41 15.49 -11.99
N ASP A 42 5.71 15.55 -10.70
CA ASP A 42 7.06 15.78 -10.16
C ASP A 42 7.97 14.53 -10.22
N GLY A 43 7.43 13.39 -10.64
CA GLY A 43 8.17 12.13 -10.82
C GLY A 43 8.47 11.38 -9.52
N LEU A 44 7.92 11.82 -8.38
CA LEU A 44 8.12 11.10 -7.13
C LEU A 44 7.49 9.70 -7.18
N PRO A 45 8.13 8.68 -6.57
CA PRO A 45 7.61 7.33 -6.54
C PRO A 45 6.26 7.24 -5.83
N GLU A 46 5.48 6.21 -6.15
CA GLU A 46 4.14 6.01 -5.59
C GLU A 46 3.99 4.67 -4.86
N VAL A 47 3.32 4.73 -3.71
CA VAL A 47 2.85 3.59 -2.94
C VAL A 47 1.32 3.62 -2.93
N VAL A 48 0.74 2.64 -3.60
CA VAL A 48 -0.66 2.66 -4.00
C VAL A 48 -1.51 1.83 -3.05
N MET A 49 -2.56 2.41 -2.49
CA MET A 49 -3.55 1.70 -1.68
C MET A 49 -4.63 1.10 -2.57
N ALA A 50 -4.68 -0.23 -2.64
CA ALA A 50 -5.74 -0.99 -3.28
C ALA A 50 -6.54 -1.76 -2.23
N GLY A 51 -7.83 -1.98 -2.48
CA GLY A 51 -8.68 -2.74 -1.56
C GLY A 51 -10.15 -2.40 -1.72
N ARG A 52 -11.03 -3.30 -1.27
CA ARG A 52 -12.48 -3.06 -1.27
C ARG A 52 -12.87 -1.77 -0.54
N SER A 53 -14.05 -1.24 -0.86
CA SER A 53 -14.68 -0.23 0.00
C SER A 53 -14.74 -0.74 1.44
N ASN A 54 -14.38 0.11 2.40
CA ASN A 54 -14.30 -0.21 3.82
C ASN A 54 -13.23 -1.25 4.24
N ALA A 55 -12.29 -1.62 3.36
CA ALA A 55 -11.10 -2.41 3.76
C ALA A 55 -10.17 -1.63 4.72
N GLY A 56 -10.32 -0.29 4.77
CA GLY A 56 -9.61 0.59 5.69
C GLY A 56 -8.43 1.35 5.08
N LYS A 57 -8.42 1.60 3.76
CA LYS A 57 -7.37 2.35 3.06
C LYS A 57 -7.10 3.71 3.68
N SER A 58 -8.13 4.56 3.77
CA SER A 58 -8.00 5.90 4.36
C SER A 58 -7.62 5.84 5.85
N SER A 59 -8.11 4.85 6.61
CA SER A 59 -7.68 4.63 8.00
C SER A 59 -6.20 4.23 8.10
N LEU A 60 -5.69 3.46 7.13
CA LEU A 60 -4.28 3.08 7.08
C LEU A 60 -3.40 4.26 6.69
N ILE A 61 -3.82 5.12 5.75
CA ILE A 61 -3.13 6.38 5.45
C ILE A 61 -3.01 7.24 6.72
N ASN A 62 -4.10 7.39 7.46
CA ASN A 62 -4.10 8.14 8.73
C ASN A 62 -3.16 7.53 9.78
N ALA A 63 -3.14 6.20 9.89
CA ALA A 63 -2.27 5.48 10.82
C ALA A 63 -0.78 5.62 10.45
N LEU A 64 -0.44 5.46 9.17
CA LEU A 64 0.91 5.67 8.65
C LEU A 64 1.36 7.11 8.90
N ALA A 65 0.52 8.09 8.55
CA ALA A 65 0.80 9.51 8.72
C ALA A 65 0.81 10.00 10.18
N ASN A 66 0.47 9.14 11.14
CA ASN A 66 0.18 9.52 12.52
C ASN A 66 -0.77 10.74 12.63
N ASN A 67 -1.75 10.82 11.74
CA ASN A 67 -2.72 11.91 11.63
C ASN A 67 -4.12 11.36 11.37
N GLY A 68 -4.97 11.37 12.40
CA GLY A 68 -6.34 10.82 12.33
C GLY A 68 -7.33 11.57 11.43
N LYS A 69 -6.95 12.75 10.90
CA LYS A 69 -7.85 13.64 10.14
C LYS A 69 -7.41 13.88 8.69
N LEU A 70 -6.30 13.28 8.25
CA LEU A 70 -5.70 13.55 6.96
C LEU A 70 -6.56 13.04 5.79
N ALA A 71 -6.80 11.73 5.75
CA ALA A 71 -7.66 11.09 4.77
C ALA A 71 -9.09 10.97 5.32
N ARG A 72 -10.07 11.36 4.51
CA ARG A 72 -11.49 11.27 4.87
C ARG A 72 -11.92 9.81 4.89
N VAL A 73 -12.27 9.32 6.08
CA VAL A 73 -12.89 8.00 6.24
C VAL A 73 -14.38 8.14 5.92
N SER A 74 -14.77 7.90 4.65
CA SER A 74 -16.19 7.91 4.26
C SER A 74 -16.82 6.54 4.52
N SER A 75 -17.98 6.53 5.18
CA SER A 75 -18.86 5.35 5.33
C SER A 75 -19.80 5.13 4.15
N ASN A 76 -19.98 6.15 3.28
CA ASN A 76 -20.88 6.14 2.13
C ASN A 76 -20.11 5.87 0.84
N PRO A 77 -20.16 4.65 0.27
CA PRO A 77 -19.34 4.31 -0.89
C PRO A 77 -20.06 4.60 -2.21
N GLY A 78 -19.31 4.96 -3.26
CA GLY A 78 -19.74 4.74 -4.64
C GLY A 78 -20.17 5.94 -5.50
N LYS A 79 -19.84 7.20 -5.18
CA LYS A 79 -20.20 8.33 -6.07
C LYS A 79 -19.06 9.06 -6.78
N THR A 80 -17.79 8.84 -6.42
CA THR A 80 -16.68 9.48 -7.12
C THR A 80 -15.46 8.55 -7.22
N GLN A 81 -14.98 8.32 -8.45
CA GLN A 81 -13.79 7.53 -8.77
C GLN A 81 -12.55 8.44 -8.79
N LEU A 82 -12.26 9.10 -7.68
CA LEU A 82 -11.09 9.98 -7.58
C LEU A 82 -9.94 9.24 -6.93
N VAL A 83 -8.74 9.46 -7.46
CA VAL A 83 -7.49 9.10 -6.79
C VAL A 83 -7.06 10.26 -5.92
N VAL A 84 -6.70 9.99 -4.67
CA VAL A 84 -6.21 11.00 -3.73
C VAL A 84 -4.72 10.80 -3.50
N TYR A 85 -3.95 11.88 -3.55
CA TYR A 85 -2.49 11.85 -3.41
C TYR A 85 -2.07 12.55 -2.13
N PHE A 86 -1.21 11.88 -1.37
CA PHE A 86 -0.63 12.39 -0.14
C PHE A 86 0.89 12.35 -0.24
N ASN A 87 1.54 13.51 -0.32
CA ASN A 87 3.00 13.59 -0.35
C ASN A 87 3.56 13.25 1.04
N VAL A 88 4.50 12.31 1.10
CA VAL A 88 5.18 11.89 2.33
C VAL A 88 6.60 12.43 2.33
N ASP A 89 6.84 13.44 3.17
CA ASP A 89 8.17 14.02 3.41
C ASP A 89 8.94 14.45 2.14
N GLN A 90 8.21 14.80 1.07
CA GLN A 90 8.75 15.12 -0.27
C GLN A 90 9.54 13.97 -0.92
N LYS A 91 9.34 12.73 -0.47
CA LYS A 91 10.07 11.55 -0.96
C LYS A 91 9.23 10.65 -1.86
N PHE A 92 7.93 10.50 -1.57
CA PHE A 92 7.03 9.66 -2.34
C PHE A 92 5.56 10.07 -2.11
N TYR A 93 4.65 9.50 -2.89
CA TYR A 93 3.21 9.64 -2.69
C TYR A 93 2.60 8.36 -2.11
N LEU A 94 1.78 8.50 -1.06
CA LEU A 94 0.71 7.53 -0.79
C LEU A 94 -0.49 7.88 -1.66
N THR A 95 -1.01 6.92 -2.43
CA THR A 95 -2.18 7.15 -3.28
C THR A 95 -3.37 6.30 -2.84
N ASP A 96 -4.54 6.91 -2.63
CA ASP A 96 -5.78 6.21 -2.29
C ASP A 96 -6.59 6.00 -3.58
N LEU A 97 -6.60 4.75 -4.08
CA LEU A 97 -7.48 4.39 -5.18
C LEU A 97 -8.92 4.22 -4.67
N PRO A 98 -9.94 4.54 -5.50
CA PRO A 98 -11.31 4.26 -5.13
C PRO A 98 -11.48 2.75 -4.89
N GLY A 99 -12.16 2.40 -3.80
CA GLY A 99 -12.36 1.00 -3.44
C GLY A 99 -13.14 0.23 -4.50
N TYR A 100 -12.63 -0.93 -4.90
CA TYR A 100 -13.34 -1.81 -5.82
C TYR A 100 -14.52 -2.51 -5.12
N GLY A 101 -15.55 -2.86 -5.89
CA GLY A 101 -16.69 -3.67 -5.42
C GLY A 101 -17.94 -2.93 -4.90
N TYR A 102 -18.02 -1.59 -4.95
CA TYR A 102 -19.27 -0.87 -4.56
C TYR A 102 -19.95 -0.08 -5.69
N ALA A 103 -19.32 0.05 -6.85
CA ALA A 103 -19.97 0.72 -7.94
C ALA A 103 -21.08 -0.19 -8.49
N ARG A 104 -22.34 0.26 -8.41
CA ARG A 104 -23.47 -0.27 -9.20
C ARG A 104 -23.17 -0.03 -10.68
N ILE A 105 -22.21 -0.77 -11.19
CA ILE A 105 -21.80 -0.76 -12.58
C ILE A 105 -22.42 -2.03 -13.17
N SER A 106 -23.14 -1.84 -14.28
CA SER A 106 -23.83 -2.89 -15.02
C SER A 106 -22.90 -4.07 -15.30
N LEU A 107 -23.49 -5.27 -15.43
CA LEU A 107 -22.78 -6.53 -15.64
C LEU A 107 -21.77 -6.45 -16.81
N GLU A 108 -22.04 -5.66 -17.85
CA GLU A 108 -21.13 -5.44 -18.99
C GLU A 108 -19.79 -4.78 -18.64
N LYS A 109 -19.68 -4.06 -17.51
CA LYS A 109 -18.46 -3.35 -17.11
C LYS A 109 -17.73 -4.00 -15.93
N ARG A 110 -18.18 -5.16 -15.46
CA ARG A 110 -17.51 -5.95 -14.40
C ARG A 110 -16.29 -6.75 -14.89
N SER A 111 -16.13 -6.88 -16.21
CA SER A 111 -15.10 -7.74 -16.82
C SER A 111 -13.69 -7.15 -16.79
N LYS A 112 -13.51 -5.90 -16.37
CA LYS A 112 -12.18 -5.29 -16.19
C LYS A 112 -12.17 -4.69 -14.81
N LEU A 113 -11.10 -4.92 -14.05
CA LEU A 113 -10.71 -4.08 -12.92
C LEU A 113 -11.10 -2.63 -13.27
N SER A 114 -11.85 -1.93 -12.40
CA SER A 114 -12.57 -0.69 -12.76
C SER A 114 -11.71 0.16 -13.69
N SER A 115 -12.23 0.60 -14.84
CA SER A 115 -11.43 1.23 -15.91
C SER A 115 -10.39 2.25 -15.42
N LEU A 116 -10.68 2.95 -14.33
CA LEU A 116 -9.77 3.84 -13.63
C LEU A 116 -8.51 3.16 -13.05
N ALA A 117 -8.64 2.05 -12.33
CA ALA A 117 -7.51 1.32 -11.77
C ALA A 117 -6.64 0.73 -12.88
N ASN A 118 -7.24 0.13 -13.92
CA ASN A 118 -6.48 -0.29 -15.11
C ASN A 118 -5.75 0.90 -15.76
N SER A 119 -6.44 2.03 -16.00
CA SER A 119 -5.77 3.19 -16.57
C SER A 119 -4.65 3.71 -15.67
N TYR A 120 -4.84 3.71 -14.34
CA TYR A 120 -3.87 4.20 -13.38
C TYR A 120 -2.58 3.37 -13.39
N PHE A 121 -2.72 2.04 -13.41
CA PHE A 121 -1.58 1.13 -13.40
C PHE A 121 -0.83 1.09 -14.74
N ILE A 122 -1.48 1.44 -15.86
CA ILE A 122 -0.91 1.35 -17.21
C ILE A 122 -0.34 2.72 -17.69
N ASP A 123 -0.58 3.80 -16.96
CA ASP A 123 -0.19 5.18 -17.33
C ASP A 123 1.32 5.50 -17.16
N GLY A 124 2.18 4.49 -17.01
CA GLY A 124 3.64 4.68 -16.89
C GLY A 124 4.07 5.41 -15.60
N ARG A 125 3.22 5.40 -14.57
CA ARG A 125 3.50 6.05 -13.29
C ARG A 125 4.65 5.35 -12.55
N PRO A 126 5.45 6.07 -11.74
CA PRO A 126 6.55 5.50 -10.97
C PRO A 126 6.05 4.72 -9.73
N ILE A 127 5.13 3.77 -9.93
CA ILE A 127 4.58 2.92 -8.88
C ILE A 127 5.68 1.97 -8.40
N LYS A 128 6.03 2.07 -7.12
CA LYS A 128 7.05 1.22 -6.49
C LYS A 128 6.45 0.07 -5.69
N LEU A 129 5.25 0.25 -5.15
CA LEU A 129 4.62 -0.76 -4.31
C LEU A 129 3.10 -0.59 -4.27
N VAL A 130 2.35 -1.69 -4.33
CA VAL A 130 0.91 -1.72 -4.05
C VAL A 130 0.65 -2.34 -2.68
N LEU A 131 -0.06 -1.61 -1.82
CA LEU A 131 -0.59 -2.12 -0.57
C LEU A 131 -2.00 -2.66 -0.84
N LEU A 132 -2.13 -3.98 -0.98
CA LEU A 132 -3.42 -4.63 -1.21
C LEU A 132 -4.10 -4.95 0.13
N LEU A 133 -5.05 -4.12 0.53
CA LEU A 133 -5.74 -4.24 1.82
C LEU A 133 -6.86 -5.27 1.76
N ILE A 134 -6.79 -6.23 2.69
CA ILE A 134 -7.81 -7.26 2.91
C ILE A 134 -8.30 -7.16 4.37
N ASP A 135 -9.62 -7.23 4.56
CA ASP A 135 -10.22 -7.31 5.90
C ASP A 135 -10.02 -8.73 6.45
N ILE A 136 -9.14 -8.88 7.46
CA ILE A 136 -8.71 -10.19 7.97
C ILE A 136 -9.85 -11.02 8.59
N ARG A 137 -11.00 -10.42 8.84
CA ARG A 137 -12.17 -11.10 9.43
C ARG A 137 -12.87 -12.05 8.45
N HIS A 138 -12.60 -11.92 7.15
CA HIS A 138 -13.33 -12.62 6.11
C HIS A 138 -12.37 -13.27 5.10
N LEU A 139 -12.86 -14.29 4.38
CA LEU A 139 -12.15 -14.78 3.21
C LEU A 139 -12.13 -13.71 2.10
N PRO A 140 -11.09 -13.69 1.25
CA PRO A 140 -10.98 -12.73 0.16
C PRO A 140 -12.15 -12.87 -0.80
N SER A 141 -12.70 -11.75 -1.27
CA SER A 141 -13.76 -11.78 -2.27
C SER A 141 -13.22 -12.08 -3.66
N GLU A 142 -14.13 -12.30 -4.60
CA GLU A 142 -13.75 -12.46 -6.01
C GLU A 142 -13.00 -11.24 -6.56
N GLN A 143 -13.37 -10.03 -6.13
CA GLN A 143 -12.66 -8.81 -6.53
C GLN A 143 -11.25 -8.73 -5.94
N ASP A 144 -11.05 -9.25 -4.72
CA ASP A 144 -9.71 -9.34 -4.12
C ASP A 144 -8.82 -10.31 -4.92
N ARG A 145 -9.39 -11.45 -5.35
CA ARG A 145 -8.72 -12.43 -6.23
C ARG A 145 -8.35 -11.82 -7.58
N GLN A 146 -9.29 -11.12 -8.21
CA GLN A 146 -9.04 -10.46 -9.50
C GLN A 146 -7.94 -9.41 -9.40
N MET A 147 -7.91 -8.59 -8.34
CA MET A 147 -6.85 -7.62 -8.12
C MET A 147 -5.50 -8.32 -7.88
N CYS A 148 -5.47 -9.36 -7.05
CA CYS A 148 -4.26 -10.14 -6.80
C CYS A 148 -3.71 -10.76 -8.09
N ASN A 149 -4.56 -11.36 -8.92
CA ASN A 149 -4.17 -11.92 -10.22
C ASN A 149 -3.63 -10.84 -11.15
N PHE A 150 -4.31 -9.68 -11.24
CA PHE A 150 -3.83 -8.56 -12.04
C PHE A 150 -2.43 -8.10 -11.62
N LEU A 151 -2.16 -7.97 -10.31
CA LEU A 151 -0.84 -7.58 -9.81
C LEU A 151 0.23 -8.62 -10.17
N ASN A 152 -0.10 -9.91 -10.11
CA ASN A 152 0.80 -10.98 -10.53
C ASN A 152 1.06 -10.97 -12.05
N GLU A 153 0.01 -10.86 -12.86
CA GLU A 153 0.09 -10.84 -14.33
C GLU A 153 0.87 -9.62 -14.86
N THR A 154 0.82 -8.51 -14.14
CA THR A 154 1.55 -7.28 -14.48
C THR A 154 2.90 -7.17 -13.79
N GLU A 155 3.33 -8.21 -13.05
CA GLU A 155 4.57 -8.25 -12.27
C GLU A 155 4.74 -7.04 -11.34
N MET A 156 3.62 -6.49 -10.87
CA MET A 156 3.62 -5.28 -10.06
C MET A 156 3.97 -5.62 -8.61
N PRO A 157 5.01 -5.00 -8.02
CA PRO A 157 5.37 -5.27 -6.63
C PRO A 157 4.21 -4.94 -5.69
N TYR A 158 3.81 -5.90 -4.87
CA TYR A 158 2.74 -5.70 -3.90
C TYR A 158 2.95 -6.47 -2.60
N VAL A 159 2.24 -6.01 -1.58
CA VAL A 159 2.20 -6.60 -0.24
C VAL A 159 0.76 -6.68 0.23
N LEU A 160 0.40 -7.78 0.88
CA LEU A 160 -0.91 -7.93 1.48
C LEU A 160 -0.96 -7.26 2.85
N VAL A 161 -1.92 -6.35 3.04
CA VAL A 161 -2.15 -5.69 4.32
C VAL A 161 -3.45 -6.21 4.92
N LEU A 162 -3.32 -7.15 5.86
CA LEU A 162 -4.44 -7.84 6.52
C LEU A 162 -4.93 -7.00 7.70
N ASN A 163 -5.83 -6.06 7.42
CA ASN A 163 -6.28 -5.03 8.36
C ASN A 163 -7.44 -5.50 9.26
N LYS A 164 -7.70 -4.74 10.33
CA LYS A 164 -8.73 -4.96 11.37
C LYS A 164 -8.44 -6.13 12.30
N ALA A 165 -7.15 -6.39 12.54
CA ALA A 165 -6.73 -7.42 13.48
C ALA A 165 -7.22 -7.20 14.93
N ASP A 166 -7.59 -5.97 15.31
CA ASP A 166 -8.20 -5.66 16.62
C ASP A 166 -9.54 -6.36 16.86
N LYS A 167 -10.17 -6.90 15.81
CA LYS A 167 -11.43 -7.62 15.91
C LYS A 167 -11.28 -9.12 16.13
N LEU A 168 -10.05 -9.63 16.17
CA LEU A 168 -9.75 -11.05 16.30
C LEU A 168 -8.77 -11.29 17.44
N SER A 169 -8.84 -12.48 18.05
CA SER A 169 -7.73 -12.96 18.88
C SER A 169 -6.50 -13.24 18.03
N ARG A 170 -5.31 -13.29 18.65
CA ARG A 170 -4.05 -13.62 17.94
C ARG A 170 -4.14 -14.96 17.21
N ALA A 171 -4.76 -15.97 17.82
CA ALA A 171 -4.95 -17.29 17.21
C ALA A 171 -5.88 -17.22 15.99
N GLN A 172 -7.00 -16.50 16.09
CA GLN A 172 -7.93 -16.30 14.97
C GLN A 172 -7.29 -15.53 13.82
N ALA A 173 -6.54 -14.48 14.12
CA ALA A 173 -5.80 -13.71 13.11
C ALA A 173 -4.79 -14.59 12.36
N GLY A 174 -4.05 -15.45 13.07
CA GLY A 174 -3.11 -16.40 12.45
C GLY A 174 -3.80 -17.42 11.54
N GLN A 175 -4.93 -18.00 11.99
CA GLN A 175 -5.71 -18.93 11.18
C GLN A 175 -6.30 -18.26 9.94
N ASN A 176 -6.88 -17.07 10.09
CA ASN A 176 -7.47 -16.35 8.97
C ASN A 176 -6.43 -15.86 7.97
N ARG A 177 -5.25 -15.41 8.44
CA ARG A 177 -4.10 -15.11 7.59
C ARG A 177 -3.77 -16.30 6.67
N GLN A 178 -3.59 -17.49 7.22
CA GLN A 178 -3.27 -18.67 6.42
C GLN A 178 -4.38 -18.99 5.39
N LYS A 179 -5.65 -18.91 5.80
CA LYS A 179 -6.80 -19.12 4.89
C LYS A 179 -6.82 -18.11 3.75
N ILE A 180 -6.53 -16.84 4.04
CA ILE A 180 -6.46 -15.76 3.04
C ILE A 180 -5.31 -16.00 2.06
N LEU A 181 -4.10 -16.30 2.55
CA LEU A 181 -2.93 -16.54 1.70
C LEU A 181 -3.18 -17.72 0.76
N LYS A 182 -3.68 -18.85 1.28
CA LYS A 182 -4.03 -20.01 0.47
C LYS A 182 -5.14 -19.72 -0.52
N ALA A 183 -6.14 -18.94 -0.11
CA ALA A 183 -7.23 -18.55 -1.00
C ALA A 183 -6.75 -17.70 -2.18
N LEU A 184 -5.72 -16.88 -2.01
CA LEU A 184 -5.16 -16.02 -3.05
C LEU A 184 -3.96 -16.64 -3.78
N SER A 185 -3.54 -17.85 -3.41
CA SER A 185 -2.27 -18.45 -3.86
C SER A 185 -1.08 -17.50 -3.63
N ALA A 186 -1.09 -16.79 -2.50
CA ALA A 186 -0.20 -15.69 -2.17
C ALA A 186 0.73 -16.03 -0.98
N GLU A 187 1.01 -17.32 -0.73
CA GLU A 187 1.84 -17.78 0.39
C GLU A 187 3.27 -17.21 0.37
N ASN A 188 3.80 -16.92 -0.82
CA ASN A 188 5.12 -16.35 -1.02
C ASN A 188 5.13 -14.81 -1.09
N ILE A 189 3.96 -14.17 -0.98
CA ILE A 189 3.83 -12.72 -1.06
C ILE A 189 4.02 -12.12 0.33
N PRO A 190 4.85 -11.05 0.47
CA PRO A 190 4.97 -10.33 1.72
C PRO A 190 3.59 -9.93 2.27
N ASN A 191 3.40 -10.05 3.58
CA ASN A 191 2.12 -9.73 4.19
C ASN A 191 2.24 -9.30 5.65
N PHE A 192 1.42 -8.33 6.03
CA PHE A 192 1.40 -7.73 7.36
C PHE A 192 0.01 -7.82 7.97
N VAL A 193 -0.09 -8.38 9.18
CA VAL A 193 -1.31 -8.32 9.98
C VAL A 193 -1.31 -7.00 10.73
N VAL A 194 -2.28 -6.13 10.45
CA VAL A 194 -2.31 -4.77 11.01
C VAL A 194 -3.63 -4.45 11.71
N SER A 195 -3.55 -3.55 12.68
CA SER A 195 -4.72 -2.82 13.18
C SER A 195 -4.42 -1.34 13.13
N THR A 196 -5.21 -0.62 12.33
CA THR A 196 -5.16 0.85 12.28
C THR A 196 -5.71 1.51 13.56
N VAL A 197 -6.51 0.79 14.34
CA VAL A 197 -7.04 1.25 15.64
C VAL A 197 -5.96 1.17 16.71
N ASN A 198 -5.33 0.00 16.85
CA ASN A 198 -4.33 -0.26 17.89
C ASN A 198 -2.89 0.05 17.43
N LYS A 199 -2.72 0.51 16.18
CA LYS A 199 -1.45 0.73 15.49
C LYS A 199 -0.52 -0.49 15.44
N ALA A 200 -1.03 -1.69 15.70
CA ALA A 200 -0.26 -2.93 15.60
C ALA A 200 0.16 -3.19 14.15
N GLY A 201 1.42 -3.56 13.92
CA GLY A 201 1.96 -3.86 12.59
C GLY A 201 2.23 -2.64 11.71
N ILE A 202 1.98 -1.43 12.20
CA ILE A 202 2.10 -0.19 11.39
C ILE A 202 3.56 0.21 11.20
N ASP A 203 4.41 0.06 12.22
CA ASP A 203 5.82 0.46 12.11
C ASP A 203 6.62 -0.54 11.28
N GLU A 204 6.32 -1.83 11.38
CA GLU A 204 6.88 -2.86 10.50
C GLU A 204 6.49 -2.61 9.04
N LEU A 205 5.24 -2.20 8.79
CA LEU A 205 4.79 -1.83 7.44
C LEU A 205 5.50 -0.56 6.93
N LYS A 206 5.74 0.46 7.77
CA LYS A 206 6.52 1.65 7.37
C LYS A 206 7.95 1.30 6.99
N ASN A 207 8.60 0.41 7.74
CA ASN A 207 9.95 -0.04 7.44
C ASN A 207 9.99 -0.73 6.07
N PHE A 208 9.07 -1.67 5.82
CA PHE A 208 8.94 -2.34 4.54
C PHE A 208 8.71 -1.38 3.37
N ILE A 209 7.82 -0.39 3.54
CA ILE A 209 7.59 0.66 2.54
C ILE A 209 8.88 1.46 2.29
N THR A 210 9.59 1.85 3.35
CA THR A 210 10.82 2.63 3.27
C THR A 210 11.90 1.89 2.48
N GLU A 211 12.08 0.59 2.75
CA GLU A 211 13.01 -0.26 2.00
C GLU A 211 12.68 -0.29 0.50
N HIS A 212 11.40 -0.36 0.11
CA HIS A 212 10.99 -0.36 -1.30
C HIS A 212 11.18 0.99 -1.99
N ILE A 213 11.07 2.08 -1.25
CA ILE A 213 11.33 3.43 -1.78
C ILE A 213 12.82 3.67 -1.96
N VAL A 214 13.66 3.21 -1.02
CA VAL A 214 15.11 3.46 -1.03
C VAL A 214 15.88 2.47 -1.90
N ALA A 215 15.50 1.19 -1.95
CA ALA A 215 16.27 0.14 -2.62
C ALA A 215 16.22 0.17 -4.16
N LEU A 216 15.42 1.05 -4.77
CA LEU A 216 15.22 1.14 -6.22
C LEU A 216 15.50 2.55 -6.77
N GLY A 217 16.35 3.32 -6.07
CA GLY A 217 16.89 4.62 -6.47
C GLY A 217 18.37 4.53 -6.84
#